data_AF-A0A4P7HBA9-F1
#
_entry.id   AF-A0A4P7HBA9-F1
#
_cell.length_a   1.000
_cell.length_b   1.000
_cell.length_c   1.000
_cell.angle_alpha   90.00
_cell.angle_beta   90.00
_cell.angle_gamma   90.00
#
_symmetry.space_group_name_H-M   'P 1'
#
loop_
_entity.id
_entity.type
_entity.pdbx_description
1 polymer ?
#
loop_
_entity_poly.entity_id
_entity_poly.type
_entity_poly.pdbx_seq_one_letter_code
_entity_poly.pdbx_strand_id
1 'polypeptide(L)'
;MVSDVTEFSDRGKLMYLVEISEADRSSPLWWQVSNTGGAAQVAAALVEMAVRLELELPYHPSEVRCWYRYEVRWPDGGILEGFAGAVEPLLIPDDLRALARSVIAVTVRDRRRRSE
;
A
#
# COMPACT_ATOMS: atom_id res chain seq x y z
N MET A 1 -2.41 12.48 -31.67
CA MET A 1 -1.66 11.22 -31.73
C MET A 1 -1.35 10.83 -30.30
N VAL A 2 -2.02 9.76 -29.83
CA VAL A 2 -1.90 9.04 -28.55
C VAL A 2 -1.95 9.87 -27.25
N SER A 3 -3.16 10.20 -26.82
CA SER A 3 -3.46 10.41 -25.40
C SER A 3 -4.17 9.15 -24.89
N ASP A 4 -3.43 8.04 -24.82
CA ASP A 4 -3.91 6.82 -24.15
C ASP A 4 -3.37 6.84 -22.71
N VAL A 5 -3.76 7.88 -21.97
CA VAL A 5 -3.73 7.83 -20.52
C VAL A 5 -4.95 6.99 -20.17
N THR A 6 -4.76 5.68 -20.15
CA THR A 6 -5.80 4.72 -19.83
C THR A 6 -6.41 5.14 -18.50
N GLU A 7 -7.60 5.73 -18.57
CA GLU A 7 -8.33 6.21 -17.42
C GLU A 7 -8.81 4.96 -16.68
N PHE A 8 -7.99 4.49 -15.75
CA PHE A 8 -8.27 3.36 -14.88
C PHE A 8 -9.38 3.74 -13.90
N SER A 9 -10.65 3.77 -14.34
CA SER A 9 -11.79 3.90 -13.44
C SER A 9 -12.89 2.92 -13.80
N ASP A 10 -13.39 2.21 -12.78
CA ASP A 10 -14.84 2.03 -12.66
C ASP A 10 -15.36 1.62 -11.27
N ARG A 11 -14.49 1.51 -10.24
CA ARG A 11 -14.93 1.42 -8.84
C ARG A 11 -14.80 2.74 -8.06
N GLY A 12 -14.27 3.79 -8.67
CA GLY A 12 -13.81 5.01 -8.00
C GLY A 12 -12.37 4.89 -7.47
N LYS A 13 -11.85 5.93 -6.80
CA LYS A 13 -10.48 5.97 -6.28
C LYS A 13 -10.29 5.00 -5.11
N LEU A 14 -9.38 4.06 -5.22
CA LEU A 14 -8.94 3.24 -4.09
C LEU A 14 -8.43 4.12 -2.96
N MET A 15 -8.63 3.69 -1.72
CA MET A 15 -8.02 4.29 -0.55
C MET A 15 -6.90 3.38 -0.06
N TYR A 16 -5.76 3.93 0.33
CA TYR A 16 -4.70 3.17 0.98
C TYR A 16 -4.25 3.83 2.28
N LEU A 17 -3.80 3.00 3.21
CA LEU A 17 -3.19 3.36 4.48
C LEU A 17 -1.97 2.47 4.68
N VAL A 18 -0.86 3.07 5.11
CA VAL A 18 0.36 2.38 5.55
C VAL A 18 0.80 3.02 6.86
N GLU A 19 1.02 2.20 7.89
CA GLU A 19 1.39 2.60 9.24
C GLU A 19 2.52 1.72 9.75
N ILE A 20 3.50 2.36 10.40
CA ILE A 20 4.61 1.71 11.10
C ILE A 20 4.73 2.35 12.48
N SER A 21 4.55 1.57 13.53
CA SER A 21 4.78 1.99 14.92
C SER A 21 6.20 1.64 15.36
N GLU A 22 6.72 2.39 16.34
CA GLU A 22 8.12 2.25 16.79
C GLU A 22 8.48 0.83 17.24
N ALA A 23 7.61 0.16 18.00
CA ALA A 23 7.88 -1.18 18.53
C ALA A 23 6.67 -2.11 18.44
N ASP A 24 5.55 -1.71 19.04
CA ASP A 24 4.30 -2.49 19.08
C ASP A 24 3.09 -1.67 18.64
N ARG A 25 1.91 -2.31 18.61
CA ARG A 25 0.65 -1.70 18.17
C ARG A 25 0.25 -0.47 18.99
N SER A 26 0.64 -0.40 20.26
CA SER A 26 0.35 0.71 21.17
C SER A 26 1.41 1.81 21.16
N SER A 27 2.54 1.55 20.52
CA SER A 27 3.64 2.51 20.41
C SER A 27 3.28 3.67 19.47
N PRO A 28 3.93 4.83 19.61
CA PRO A 28 3.77 5.93 18.67
C PRO A 28 3.99 5.49 17.22
N LEU A 29 3.32 6.16 16.29
CA LEU A 29 3.57 5.97 14.86
C LEU A 29 4.88 6.66 14.51
N TRP A 30 5.82 5.87 13.98
CA TRP A 30 7.05 6.39 13.38
C TRP A 30 6.79 6.86 11.95
N TRP A 31 5.92 6.13 11.23
CA TRP A 31 5.62 6.40 9.83
C TRP A 31 4.13 6.18 9.56
N GLN A 32 3.52 7.11 8.84
CA GLN A 32 2.13 6.97 8.41
C GLN A 32 1.91 7.71 7.09
N VAL A 33 1.32 7.02 6.11
CA VAL A 33 0.83 7.65 4.89
C VAL A 33 -0.52 7.06 4.54
N SER A 34 -1.48 7.93 4.23
CA SER A 34 -2.77 7.55 3.67
C SER A 34 -3.14 8.47 2.53
N ASN A 35 -3.68 7.92 1.45
CA ASN A 35 -4.21 8.73 0.35
C ASN A 35 -5.22 7.92 -0.49
N THR A 36 -5.71 8.53 -1.55
CA THR A 36 -6.62 7.91 -2.52
C THR A 36 -6.08 8.06 -3.94
N GLY A 37 -6.38 7.10 -4.81
CA GLY A 37 -5.96 7.14 -6.21
C GLY A 37 -6.54 6.01 -7.06
N GLY A 38 -6.38 6.10 -8.37
CA GLY A 38 -6.61 4.95 -9.25
C GLY A 38 -5.59 3.83 -8.98
N ALA A 39 -5.88 2.61 -9.43
CA ALA A 39 -5.03 1.44 -9.17
C ALA A 39 -3.54 1.66 -9.54
N ALA A 40 -3.27 2.26 -10.70
CA ALA A 40 -1.91 2.59 -11.14
C ALA A 40 -1.24 3.65 -10.25
N GLN A 41 -1.99 4.66 -9.79
CA GLN A 41 -1.47 5.69 -8.89
C GLN A 41 -1.16 5.13 -7.50
N VAL A 42 -2.04 4.27 -6.96
CA VAL A 42 -1.80 3.60 -5.68
C VAL A 42 -0.59 2.67 -5.78
N ALA A 43 -0.47 1.87 -6.84
CA ALA A 43 0.69 1.00 -7.02
C ALA A 43 2.00 1.80 -7.14
N ALA A 44 2.01 2.90 -7.91
CA ALA A 44 3.17 3.77 -8.01
C ALA A 44 3.54 4.40 -6.66
N ALA A 45 2.55 4.88 -5.91
CA ALA A 45 2.76 5.45 -4.57
C ALA A 45 3.36 4.41 -3.62
N LEU A 46 2.86 3.18 -3.59
CA LEU A 46 3.42 2.10 -2.76
C LEU A 46 4.89 1.78 -3.10
N VAL A 47 5.25 1.80 -4.38
CA VAL A 47 6.64 1.63 -4.82
C VAL A 47 7.52 2.80 -4.37
N GLU A 48 7.03 4.03 -4.49
CA GLU A 48 7.74 5.21 -4.00
C GLU A 48 7.96 5.14 -2.48
N MET A 49 6.95 4.72 -1.73
CA MET A 49 7.06 4.54 -0.28
C MET A 49 8.09 3.47 0.09
N ALA A 50 8.15 2.36 -0.65
CA ALA A 50 9.18 1.35 -0.45
C ALA A 50 10.60 1.95 -0.59
N VAL A 51 10.83 2.74 -1.63
CA VAL A 51 12.13 3.42 -1.86
C VAL A 51 12.43 4.42 -0.75
N ARG A 52 11.43 5.19 -0.30
CA ARG A 52 11.61 6.14 0.81
C ARG A 52 11.94 5.43 2.12
N LEU A 53 11.24 4.34 2.42
CA LEU A 53 11.48 3.56 3.62
C LEU A 53 12.89 2.96 3.64
N GLU A 54 13.43 2.49 2.52
CA GLU A 54 14.83 2.02 2.47
C GLU A 54 15.84 3.09 2.91
N LEU A 55 15.54 4.37 2.64
CA LEU A 55 16.38 5.50 3.05
C LEU A 55 16.15 5.91 4.51
N GLU A 56 14.91 5.76 5.01
CA GLU A 56 14.49 6.21 6.34
C GLU A 56 14.71 5.12 7.42
N LEU A 57 14.69 3.83 7.06
CA LEU A 57 14.83 2.69 7.97
C LEU A 57 16.10 2.69 8.84
N PRO A 58 17.28 3.17 8.39
CA PRO A 58 18.44 3.33 9.26
C PRO A 58 18.20 4.24 10.49
N TYR A 59 17.16 5.08 10.46
CA TYR A 59 16.76 5.97 11.55
C TYR A 59 15.53 5.45 12.33
N HIS A 60 15.13 4.20 12.08
CA HIS A 60 14.02 3.58 12.79
C HIS A 60 14.37 3.39 14.28
N PRO A 61 13.46 3.70 15.22
CA PRO A 61 13.77 3.69 16.65
C PRO A 61 13.89 2.28 17.27
N SER A 62 13.35 1.24 16.63
CA SER A 62 13.52 -0.15 17.06
C SER A 62 14.48 -0.92 16.14
N GLU A 63 15.36 -1.71 16.76
CA GLU A 63 16.37 -2.53 16.09
C GLU A 63 15.89 -3.94 15.70
N VAL A 64 14.75 -4.41 16.24
CA VAL A 64 14.36 -5.85 16.13
C VAL A 64 13.00 -6.03 15.47
N ARG A 65 11.95 -5.41 15.99
CA ARG A 65 10.58 -5.51 15.47
C ARG A 65 9.84 -4.20 15.59
N CYS A 66 8.93 -3.98 14.66
CA CYS A 66 7.94 -2.92 14.68
C CYS A 66 6.54 -3.51 14.49
N TRP A 67 5.51 -2.70 14.75
CA TRP A 67 4.16 -3.02 14.31
C TRP A 67 3.91 -2.36 12.98
N TYR A 68 3.50 -3.15 11.99
CA TYR A 68 3.24 -2.70 10.63
C TYR A 68 1.80 -3.03 10.25
N ARG A 69 1.12 -2.06 9.64
CA ARG A 69 -0.21 -2.22 9.08
C ARG A 69 -0.29 -1.57 7.72
N TYR A 70 -0.92 -2.27 6.78
CA TYR A 70 -1.40 -1.64 5.56
C TYR A 70 -2.83 -2.07 5.27
N GLU A 71 -3.54 -1.21 4.56
CA GLU A 71 -4.84 -1.52 3.99
C GLU A 71 -5.01 -0.83 2.65
N VAL A 72 -5.57 -1.55 1.69
CA VAL A 72 -6.08 -0.98 0.44
C VAL A 72 -7.56 -1.33 0.36
N ARG A 73 -8.40 -0.32 0.16
CA ARG A 73 -9.86 -0.45 0.18
C ARG A 73 -10.48 0.10 -1.10
N TRP A 74 -11.56 -0.54 -1.51
CA TRP A 74 -12.49 -0.01 -2.49
C TRP A 74 -13.29 1.18 -1.90
N PRO A 75 -13.89 2.04 -2.73
CA PRO A 75 -14.71 3.16 -2.26
C PRO A 75 -15.95 2.78 -1.46
N ASP A 76 -16.46 1.55 -1.64
CA ASP A 76 -17.56 0.98 -0.85
C ASP A 76 -17.11 0.55 0.56
N GLY A 77 -15.82 0.70 0.89
CA GLY A 77 -15.22 0.29 2.16
C GLY A 77 -14.75 -1.16 2.19
N GLY A 78 -14.99 -1.95 1.13
CA GLY A 78 -14.51 -3.31 1.02
C GLY A 78 -12.98 -3.37 1.00
N ILE A 79 -12.38 -4.25 1.80
CA ILE A 79 -10.93 -4.45 1.81
C ILE A 79 -10.54 -5.20 0.53
N LEU A 80 -9.66 -4.58 -0.25
CA LEU A 80 -9.02 -5.20 -1.40
C LEU A 80 -7.86 -6.08 -0.92
N GLU A 81 -6.99 -5.52 -0.07
CA GLU A 81 -5.90 -6.23 0.58
C GLU A 81 -5.57 -5.55 1.91
N GLY A 82 -5.12 -6.31 2.91
CA GLY A 82 -4.72 -5.74 4.19
C GLY A 82 -3.90 -6.69 5.04
N PHE A 83 -3.06 -6.10 5.90
CA PHE A 83 -2.23 -6.80 6.87
C PHE A 83 -2.09 -5.95 8.12
N ALA A 84 -1.97 -6.61 9.27
CA ALA A 84 -1.56 -5.97 10.52
C ALA A 84 -0.79 -6.98 11.39
N GLY A 85 0.45 -6.67 11.74
CA GLY A 85 1.28 -7.59 12.51
C GLY A 85 2.64 -7.04 12.89
N ALA A 86 3.31 -7.77 13.79
CA ALA A 86 4.70 -7.50 14.13
C ALA A 86 5.63 -8.05 13.03
N VAL A 87 6.53 -7.22 12.53
CA VAL A 87 7.47 -7.58 11.44
C VAL A 87 8.87 -7.07 11.74
N GLU A 88 9.86 -7.60 11.03
CA GLU A 88 11.19 -6.99 10.94
C GLU A 88 11.10 -5.76 10.01
N PRO A 89 11.53 -4.55 10.43
CA PRO A 89 11.36 -3.33 9.64
C PRO A 89 11.95 -3.43 8.23
N LEU A 90 13.06 -4.16 8.07
CA LEU A 90 13.75 -4.36 6.80
C LEU A 90 12.92 -5.11 5.74
N LEU A 91 11.86 -5.82 6.13
CA LEU A 91 10.99 -6.56 5.21
C LEU A 91 9.87 -5.69 4.60
N ILE A 92 9.59 -4.52 5.20
CA ILE A 92 8.47 -3.67 4.80
C ILE A 92 8.59 -3.15 3.36
N PRO A 93 9.75 -2.68 2.87
CA PRO A 93 9.87 -2.21 1.48
C PRO A 93 9.51 -3.27 0.44
N ASP A 94 9.92 -4.52 0.65
CA ASP A 94 9.63 -5.61 -0.27
C ASP A 94 8.16 -6.02 -0.23
N ASP A 95 7.55 -6.00 0.97
CA ASP A 95 6.11 -6.20 1.13
C ASP A 95 5.31 -5.11 0.40
N LEU A 96 5.68 -3.83 0.52
CA LEU A 96 5.02 -2.74 -0.21
C LEU A 96 5.12 -2.90 -1.73
N ARG A 97 6.26 -3.37 -2.24
CA ARG A 97 6.41 -3.70 -3.68
C ARG A 97 5.52 -4.87 -4.08
N ALA A 98 5.37 -5.89 -3.22
CA ALA A 98 4.48 -7.01 -3.46
C ALA A 98 3.01 -6.57 -3.45
N LEU A 99 2.62 -5.71 -2.50
CA LEU A 99 1.30 -5.10 -2.43
C LEU A 99 0.99 -4.29 -3.69
N ALA A 100 1.94 -3.48 -4.19
CA ALA A 100 1.76 -2.74 -5.43
C ALA A 100 1.41 -3.65 -6.63
N ARG A 101 2.10 -4.79 -6.75
CA ARG A 101 1.79 -5.81 -7.77
C ARG A 101 0.41 -6.44 -7.55
N SER A 102 0.06 -6.74 -6.30
CA SER A 102 -1.24 -7.30 -5.92
C SER A 102 -2.40 -6.36 -6.30
N VAL A 103 -2.28 -5.07 -5.99
CA VAL A 103 -3.28 -4.04 -6.33
C VAL A 103 -3.59 -4.05 -7.83
N ILE A 104 -2.56 -4.06 -8.69
CA ILE A 104 -2.77 -4.14 -10.15
C ILE A 104 -3.43 -5.46 -10.55
N ALA A 105 -2.93 -6.58 -10.06
CA ALA A 105 -3.45 -7.89 -10.45
C ALA A 105 -4.93 -8.09 -10.06
N VAL A 106 -5.30 -7.70 -8.85
CA VAL A 106 -6.68 -7.81 -8.33
C VAL A 106 -7.61 -6.87 -9.08
N THR A 107 -7.22 -5.60 -9.28
CA THR A 107 -8.06 -4.62 -9.99
C THR A 107 -8.31 -5.00 -11.45
N VAL A 108 -7.31 -5.57 -12.13
CA VAL A 108 -7.48 -6.08 -13.51
C VAL A 108 -8.43 -7.28 -13.56
N ARG A 109 -8.30 -8.24 -12.63
CA ARG A 109 -9.19 -9.41 -12.57
C ARG A 109 -10.63 -9.02 -12.28
N ASP A 110 -10.84 -8.11 -11.33
CA ASP A 110 -12.15 -7.59 -10.97
C ASP A 110 -12.85 -6.89 -12.15
N ARG A 111 -12.10 -6.15 -12.97
CA ARG A 111 -12.64 -5.56 -14.22
C ARG A 111 -13.12 -6.61 -15.21
N ARG A 112 -12.33 -7.67 -15.43
CA ARG A 112 -12.70 -8.75 -16.38
C ARG A 112 -14.01 -9.42 -15.99
N ARG A 113 -14.18 -9.75 -14.71
CA ARG A 113 -15.41 -10.37 -14.17
C ARG A 113 -16.66 -9.51 -14.33
N ARG A 114 -16.54 -8.19 -14.43
CA ARG A 114 -17.68 -7.29 -14.66
C ARG A 114 -18.05 -7.13 -16.13
N SER A 115 -17.16 -7.51 -17.04
CA SER A 115 -17.38 -7.42 -18.49
C SER A 115 -17.94 -8.72 -19.08
N GLU A 116 -18.08 -9.75 -18.25
CA GLU A 116 -18.73 -11.05 -18.52
C GLU A 116 -20.18 -11.00 -18.04
#